data_AF-A0A163CXL6-F1
#
_entry.id   AF-A0A163CXL6-F1
#
_cell.length_a   1.000
_cell.length_b   1.000
_cell.length_c   1.000
_cell.angle_alpha   90.00
_cell.angle_beta   90.00
_cell.angle_gamma   90.00
#
_symmetry.space_group_name_H-M   'P 1'
#
loop_
_entity.id
_entity.type
_entity.pdbx_description
1 polymer ?
#
loop_
_entity_poly.entity_id
_entity_poly.type
_entity_poly.pdbx_seq_one_letter_code
_entity_poly.pdbx_strand_id
1 'polypeptide(L)'
;MNNMLSKWLYVVVIVILSIGCQQKQNKLFHLVPSKKSNITFQNTLQPTQKLTILDYLYYYNGGGIAIGDINNDDLPDLFFTGNQVQNKLYLNKEGFQFEDITDNAGIGGNSHWNTGVTMIDVN
;
A
#
# COMPACT_ATOMS: atom_id res chain seq x y z
N MET A 1 0.64 25.51 -57.74
CA MET A 1 -0.30 25.57 -56.59
C MET A 1 -0.41 24.25 -55.80
N ASN A 2 0.01 23.09 -56.33
CA ASN A 2 -0.24 21.78 -55.69
C ASN A 2 0.68 21.42 -54.51
N ASN A 3 1.90 21.99 -54.43
CA ASN A 3 2.86 21.71 -53.35
C ASN A 3 2.56 22.43 -52.03
N MET A 4 1.77 23.51 -52.06
CA MET A 4 1.34 24.17 -50.82
C MET A 4 0.18 23.41 -50.18
N LEU A 5 -0.81 22.98 -50.96
CA LEU A 5 -1.94 22.19 -50.45
C LEU A 5 -1.48 20.85 -49.84
N SER A 6 -0.50 20.17 -50.45
CA SER A 6 0.02 18.89 -49.91
C SER A 6 0.72 19.08 -48.57
N LYS A 7 1.49 20.16 -48.38
CA LYS A 7 2.13 20.50 -47.10
C LYS A 7 1.11 20.77 -45.99
N TRP A 8 0.02 21.48 -46.30
CA TRP A 8 -1.07 21.70 -45.35
C TRP A 8 -1.78 20.40 -44.97
N LEU A 9 -1.94 19.47 -45.92
CA LEU A 9 -2.52 18.14 -45.65
C LEU A 9 -1.66 17.35 -44.65
N TYR A 10 -0.34 17.35 -44.80
CA TYR A 10 0.57 16.68 -43.85
C TYR A 10 0.51 17.30 -42.45
N VAL A 11 0.40 18.64 -42.35
CA VAL A 11 0.26 19.33 -41.06
C VAL A 11 -1.06 18.96 -40.39
N VAL A 12 -2.15 18.91 -41.14
CA VAL A 12 -3.48 18.51 -40.62
C VAL A 12 -3.46 17.05 -40.14
N VAL A 13 -2.83 16.15 -40.89
CA VAL A 13 -2.70 14.73 -40.49
C VAL A 13 -1.87 14.59 -39.21
N ILE A 14 -0.77 15.33 -39.06
CA ILE A 14 0.06 15.34 -37.85
C ILE A 14 -0.71 15.87 -36.64
N VAL A 15 -1.53 16.91 -36.83
CA VAL A 15 -2.39 17.47 -35.77
C VAL A 15 -3.51 16.50 -35.39
N ILE A 16 -4.11 15.78 -36.35
CA ILE A 16 -5.14 14.77 -36.07
C ILE A 16 -4.54 13.57 -35.30
N LEU A 17 -3.31 13.17 -35.63
CA LEU A 17 -2.60 12.09 -34.94
C LEU A 17 -2.22 12.47 -33.49
N SER A 18 -2.04 13.74 -33.18
CA SER A 18 -1.72 14.21 -31.81
C SER A 18 -2.96 14.44 -30.93
N ILE A 19 -4.16 14.43 -31.50
CA ILE A 19 -5.44 14.51 -30.75
C ILE A 19 -5.94 13.11 -30.32
N GLY A 20 -5.11 12.07 -30.49
CA GLY A 20 -5.38 10.71 -30.01
C GLY A 20 -5.82 10.70 -28.53
N CYS A 21 -7.06 10.29 -28.30
CA CYS A 21 -7.73 10.39 -27.01
C CYS A 21 -7.09 9.45 -25.98
N GLN A 22 -6.52 9.99 -24.89
CA GLN A 22 -6.27 9.22 -23.68
C GLN A 22 -7.62 8.95 -23.01
N GLN A 23 -8.15 7.73 -23.14
CA GLN A 23 -9.28 7.30 -22.30
C GLN A 23 -8.84 7.34 -20.84
N LYS A 24 -9.29 8.37 -20.11
CA LYS A 24 -9.27 8.37 -18.65
C LYS A 24 -10.25 7.29 -18.19
N GLN A 25 -9.74 6.10 -17.90
CA GLN A 25 -10.50 5.12 -17.13
C GLN A 25 -10.83 5.76 -15.77
N ASN A 26 -12.11 5.80 -15.43
CA ASN A 26 -12.55 6.15 -14.09
C ASN A 26 -12.05 5.07 -13.13
N LYS A 27 -10.97 5.38 -12.41
CA LYS A 27 -10.41 4.46 -11.42
C LYS A 27 -11.23 4.58 -10.14
N LEU A 28 -11.69 3.44 -9.62
CA LEU A 28 -12.33 3.38 -8.29
C LEU A 28 -11.30 3.57 -7.16
N PHE A 29 -10.02 3.27 -7.45
CA PHE A 29 -8.94 3.34 -6.49
C PHE A 29 -7.74 4.07 -7.07
N HIS A 30 -7.07 4.84 -6.22
CA HIS A 30 -5.80 5.48 -6.53
C HIS A 30 -4.72 4.93 -5.59
N LEU A 31 -3.55 4.64 -6.16
CA LEU A 31 -2.40 4.28 -5.37
C LEU A 31 -2.01 5.46 -4.47
N VAL A 32 -1.89 5.22 -3.17
CA VAL A 32 -1.28 6.15 -2.22
C VAL A 32 0.18 5.77 -2.08
N PRO A 33 1.14 6.59 -2.54
CA PRO A 33 2.56 6.29 -2.38
C PRO A 33 2.95 6.24 -0.91
N SER A 34 3.87 5.36 -0.53
CA SER A 34 4.46 5.32 0.82
C SER A 34 5.00 6.68 1.26
N LYS A 35 5.61 7.46 0.34
CA LYS A 35 6.07 8.84 0.62
C LYS A 35 4.94 9.81 1.02
N LYS A 36 3.70 9.54 0.58
CA LYS A 36 2.52 10.32 0.97
C LYS A 36 1.94 9.81 2.28
N SER A 37 1.88 8.50 2.47
CA SER A 37 1.23 7.91 3.66
C SER A 37 2.13 7.71 4.86
N ASN A 38 3.45 7.74 4.69
CA ASN A 38 4.46 7.34 5.66
C ASN A 38 4.34 5.88 6.15
N ILE A 39 3.50 5.07 5.51
CA ILE A 39 3.44 3.62 5.77
C ILE A 39 4.63 2.98 5.05
N THR A 40 5.52 2.36 5.82
CA THR A 40 6.75 1.71 5.33
C THR A 40 6.81 0.22 5.68
N PHE A 41 5.81 -0.30 6.41
CA PHE A 41 5.74 -1.70 6.81
C PHE A 41 5.82 -2.65 5.60
N GLN A 42 6.67 -3.67 5.75
CA GLN A 42 6.79 -4.76 4.80
C GLN A 42 7.01 -6.05 5.58
N ASN A 43 6.13 -7.03 5.36
CA ASN A 43 6.26 -8.37 5.93
C ASN A 43 7.30 -9.18 5.13
N THR A 44 8.57 -8.86 5.34
CA THR A 44 9.68 -9.50 4.62
C THR A 44 10.04 -10.82 5.28
N LEU A 45 10.01 -11.90 4.50
CA LEU A 45 10.40 -13.24 4.94
C LEU A 45 11.76 -13.62 4.34
N GLN A 46 12.62 -14.28 5.12
CA GLN A 46 13.92 -14.75 4.68
C GLN A 46 14.02 -16.29 4.78
N PRO A 47 13.85 -17.01 3.65
CA PRO A 47 13.94 -18.46 3.64
C PRO A 47 15.34 -18.90 4.05
N THR A 48 15.41 -19.97 4.83
CA THR A 48 16.68 -20.62 5.21
C THR A 48 16.65 -22.08 4.79
N GLN A 49 17.80 -22.76 4.79
CA GLN A 49 17.86 -24.19 4.45
C GLN A 49 16.98 -25.09 5.34
N LYS A 50 16.60 -24.62 6.54
CA LYS A 50 15.75 -25.35 7.49
C LYS A 50 14.32 -24.81 7.58
N LEU A 51 14.03 -23.69 6.92
CA LEU A 51 12.74 -23.03 6.97
C LEU A 51 12.44 -22.42 5.61
N THR A 52 11.84 -23.23 4.75
CA THR A 52 11.32 -22.87 3.44
C THR A 52 9.84 -23.21 3.33
N ILE A 53 9.21 -22.88 2.19
CA ILE A 53 7.86 -23.32 1.87
C ILE A 53 7.74 -24.86 1.78
N LEU A 54 8.83 -25.58 1.48
CA LEU A 54 8.83 -27.04 1.42
C LEU A 54 8.82 -27.67 2.82
N ASP A 55 9.44 -26.99 3.79
CA ASP A 55 9.48 -27.44 5.18
C ASP A 55 8.23 -27.01 5.95
N TYR A 56 7.69 -25.82 5.61
CA TYR A 56 6.52 -25.24 6.23
C TYR A 56 5.59 -24.67 5.16
N LEU A 57 4.53 -25.42 4.81
CA LEU A 57 3.58 -25.04 3.76
C LEU A 57 2.84 -23.72 4.01
N TYR A 58 2.85 -23.24 5.26
CA TYR A 58 2.25 -21.96 5.67
C TYR A 58 3.29 -20.83 5.74
N TYR A 59 4.48 -20.99 5.15
CA TYR A 59 5.56 -20.00 5.22
C TYR A 59 5.14 -18.61 4.75
N TYR A 60 4.33 -18.53 3.69
CA TYR A 60 3.80 -17.27 3.19
C TYR A 60 2.42 -16.91 3.78
N ASN A 61 1.91 -17.76 4.68
CA ASN A 61 0.63 -17.52 5.34
C ASN A 61 0.89 -16.85 6.69
N GLY A 62 0.09 -15.85 6.98
CA GLY A 62 0.26 -15.00 8.14
C GLY A 62 0.54 -13.56 7.75
N GLY A 63 0.82 -12.75 8.75
CA GLY A 63 0.64 -11.31 8.61
C GLY A 63 -0.84 -10.98 8.57
N GLY A 64 -1.16 -9.72 8.79
CA GLY A 64 -2.53 -9.32 9.02
C GLY A 64 -2.60 -7.84 9.26
N ILE A 65 -3.79 -7.29 9.04
CA ILE A 65 -4.10 -5.91 9.33
C ILE A 65 -5.40 -5.89 10.12
N ALA A 66 -5.41 -5.11 11.19
CA ALA A 66 -6.63 -4.67 11.85
C ALA A 66 -6.75 -3.16 11.68
N ILE A 67 -7.99 -2.72 11.56
CA ILE A 67 -8.35 -1.31 11.42
C ILE A 67 -9.32 -0.99 12.56
N GLY A 68 -9.08 0.12 13.23
CA GLY A 68 -9.97 0.65 14.26
C GLY A 68 -9.56 2.06 14.61
N ASP A 69 -10.31 2.68 15.52
CA ASP A 69 -10.02 4.00 16.05
C ASP A 69 -9.50 3.80 17.48
N ILE A 70 -8.20 3.97 17.69
CA ILE A 70 -7.57 3.65 18.98
C ILE A 70 -7.47 4.86 19.91
N ASN A 71 -7.72 6.06 19.40
CA ASN A 71 -7.62 7.31 20.14
C ASN A 71 -8.94 8.13 20.16
N ASN A 72 -10.02 7.58 19.61
CA ASN A 72 -11.36 8.17 19.51
C ASN A 72 -11.38 9.49 18.73
N ASP A 73 -10.68 9.56 17.60
CA ASP A 73 -10.67 10.74 16.72
C ASP A 73 -11.48 10.55 15.41
N ASP A 74 -12.25 9.46 15.33
CA ASP A 74 -13.04 9.03 14.17
C ASP A 74 -12.21 8.71 12.91
N LEU A 75 -10.88 8.62 13.03
CA LEU A 75 -10.00 8.22 11.93
C LEU A 75 -9.63 6.72 12.02
N PRO A 76 -9.52 6.04 10.87
CA PRO A 76 -9.08 4.65 10.86
C PRO A 76 -7.56 4.56 11.05
N ASP A 77 -7.14 3.98 12.15
CA ASP A 77 -5.77 3.58 12.47
C ASP A 77 -5.49 2.17 11.98
N LEU A 78 -4.20 1.84 11.77
CA LEU A 78 -3.80 0.57 11.18
C LEU A 78 -2.83 -0.16 12.09
N PHE A 79 -3.14 -1.41 12.41
CA PHE A 79 -2.21 -2.32 13.07
C PHE A 79 -1.83 -3.47 12.15
N PHE A 80 -0.54 -3.62 11.87
CA PHE A 80 0.03 -4.69 11.06
C PHE A 80 0.74 -5.71 11.93
N THR A 81 0.50 -6.99 11.66
CA THR A 81 1.33 -8.08 12.20
C THR A 81 2.39 -8.52 11.22
N GLY A 82 3.61 -8.71 11.70
CA GLY A 82 4.72 -9.26 10.93
C GLY A 82 5.00 -10.71 11.30
N ASN A 83 5.25 -11.56 10.31
CA ASN A 83 5.72 -12.92 10.56
C ASN A 83 7.13 -12.85 11.15
N GLN A 84 8.12 -12.45 10.35
CA GLN A 84 9.53 -12.39 10.78
C GLN A 84 10.04 -10.98 11.06
N VAL A 85 9.13 -9.99 11.06
CA VAL A 85 9.42 -8.59 11.37
C VAL A 85 8.53 -8.14 12.53
N GLN A 86 8.88 -7.03 13.17
CA GLN A 86 8.05 -6.45 14.22
C GLN A 86 6.68 -6.05 13.69
N ASN A 87 5.68 -6.14 14.58
CA ASN A 87 4.36 -5.57 14.34
C ASN A 87 4.47 -4.04 14.28
N LYS A 88 3.52 -3.39 13.60
CA LYS A 88 3.50 -1.93 13.47
C LYS A 88 2.12 -1.36 13.74
N LEU A 89 2.06 -0.32 14.58
CA LEU A 89 0.86 0.49 14.80
C LEU A 89 1.05 1.86 14.19
N TYR A 90 0.15 2.21 13.27
CA TYR A 90 0.13 3.47 12.56
C TYR A 90 -1.11 4.27 12.97
N LEU A 91 -0.88 5.42 13.60
CA LEU A 91 -1.92 6.38 13.94
C LEU A 91 -2.20 7.27 12.74
N ASN A 92 -3.46 7.44 12.37
CA ASN A 92 -3.86 8.30 11.27
C ASN A 92 -3.79 9.77 11.69
N LYS A 93 -3.14 10.59 10.86
CA LYS A 93 -2.95 12.03 11.07
C LYS A 93 -3.77 12.86 10.08
N GLU A 94 -4.89 12.29 9.60
CA GLU A 94 -5.73 12.82 8.53
C GLU A 94 -5.10 12.71 7.13
N GLY A 95 -5.92 12.73 6.08
CA GLY A 95 -5.45 12.84 4.70
C GLY A 95 -4.62 11.66 4.19
N PHE A 96 -4.80 10.48 4.77
CA PHE A 96 -4.00 9.26 4.55
C PHE A 96 -2.52 9.43 4.92
N GLN A 97 -2.19 10.30 5.88
CA GLN A 97 -0.85 10.37 6.46
C GLN A 97 -0.85 9.64 7.79
N PHE A 98 0.18 8.84 8.06
CA PHE A 98 0.24 8.03 9.25
C PHE A 98 1.52 8.28 10.04
N GLU A 99 1.44 8.10 11.36
CA GLU A 99 2.57 8.16 12.28
C GLU A 99 2.81 6.76 12.86
N ASP A 100 4.04 6.24 12.75
CA ASP A 100 4.42 4.99 13.40
C ASP A 100 4.59 5.23 14.90
N ILE A 101 3.61 4.77 15.69
CA ILE A 101 3.59 4.91 17.15
C ILE A 101 3.94 3.60 17.86
N THR A 102 4.52 2.64 17.13
CA THR A 102 4.79 1.26 17.62
C THR A 102 5.56 1.25 18.93
N ASP A 103 6.65 2.02 19.01
CA ASP A 103 7.52 2.04 20.18
C ASP A 103 6.84 2.69 21.39
N ASN A 104 6.11 3.79 21.15
CA ASN A 104 5.36 4.50 22.19
C ASN A 104 4.25 3.62 22.79
N ALA A 105 3.60 2.81 21.95
CA ALA A 105 2.54 1.90 22.37
C ALA A 105 3.05 0.56 22.94
N GLY A 106 4.34 0.23 22.74
CA GLY A 106 4.94 -1.01 23.28
C GLY A 106 4.40 -2.31 22.66
N ILE A 107 3.81 -2.24 21.46
CA ILE A 107 3.10 -3.36 20.82
C ILE A 107 3.86 -4.03 19.67
N GLY A 108 5.16 -3.74 19.52
CA GLY A 108 6.01 -4.30 18.46
C GLY A 108 6.07 -5.84 18.45
N GLY A 109 5.71 -6.46 19.58
CA GLY A 109 5.65 -7.91 19.75
C GLY A 109 7.02 -8.55 19.98
N ASN A 110 7.03 -9.68 20.67
CA ASN A 110 8.24 -10.46 20.97
C ASN A 110 8.26 -11.84 20.27
N SER A 111 7.22 -12.15 19.49
CA SER A 111 7.14 -13.40 18.74
C SER A 111 8.01 -13.35 17.48
N HIS A 112 8.59 -14.50 17.14
CA HIS A 112 9.30 -14.71 15.88
C HIS A 112 8.36 -15.00 14.69
N TRP A 113 7.05 -15.15 14.95
CA TRP A 113 6.02 -15.40 13.95
C TRP A 113 4.65 -14.92 14.42
N ASN A 114 4.09 -13.86 13.82
CA ASN A 114 2.71 -13.43 14.03
C ASN A 114 1.86 -13.68 12.77
N THR A 115 0.69 -14.30 12.93
CA THR A 115 -0.13 -14.80 11.81
C THR A 115 -1.39 -13.99 11.51
N GLY A 116 -1.79 -13.08 12.39
CA GLY A 116 -2.99 -12.29 12.19
C GLY A 116 -3.31 -11.43 13.40
N VAL A 117 -4.30 -10.57 13.25
CA VAL A 117 -4.75 -9.65 14.29
C VAL A 117 -6.27 -9.46 14.21
N THR A 118 -6.87 -9.21 15.37
CA THR A 118 -8.25 -8.72 15.49
C THR A 118 -8.23 -7.57 16.49
N MET A 119 -9.00 -6.53 16.21
CA MET A 119 -9.17 -5.38 17.09
C MET A 119 -10.64 -5.30 17.49
N ILE A 120 -10.90 -5.10 18.77
CA ILE A 120 -12.24 -4.99 19.34
C ILE A 120 -12.18 -4.03 20.52
N ASP A 121 -13.19 -3.17 20.62
CA ASP A 121 -13.47 -2.40 21.83
C ASP A 121 -14.30 -3.25 22.79
N VAL A 122 -13.85 -3.38 24.04
CA VAL A 122 -14.48 -4.18 25.09
C VAL A 122 -14.67 -3.31 26.33
N ASN A 123 -15.93 -3.21 26.77
CA ASN A 123 -16.33 -2.54 28.01
C ASN A 123 -16.91 -3.53 29.02
#